data_AF-A0A7M3NJ75-F1
#
_entry.id   AF-A0A7M3NJ75-F1
#
_cell.length_a   1.000
_cell.length_b   1.000
_cell.length_c   1.000
_cell.angle_alpha   90.00
_cell.angle_beta   90.00
_cell.angle_gamma   90.00
#
_symmetry.space_group_name_H-M   'P 1'
#
loop_
_entity.id
_entity.type
_entity.pdbx_description
1 polymer ?
#
loop_
_entity_poly.entity_id
_entity_poly.type
_entity_poly.pdbx_seq_one_letter_code
_entity_poly.pdbx_strand_id
1 'polypeptide(L)'
;MRGWWQDLTDLVLPAECGGCGRPRTVLCPKCRAVLSGTAPSRVRPVPEPCGLPVVHAAARYADEVRAMLLAHKERGALALSAP
;
A
#
# COMPACT_ATOMS: atom_id res chain seq x y z
N MET A 1 14.68 -12.80 11.94
CA MET A 1 13.92 -14.07 11.88
C MET A 1 12.57 -13.93 11.16
N ARG A 2 11.69 -12.96 11.47
CA ARG A 2 10.37 -12.86 10.78
C ARG A 2 10.45 -12.73 9.25
N GLY A 3 11.38 -11.94 8.71
CA GLY A 3 11.51 -11.75 7.25
C GLY A 3 11.77 -13.05 6.49
N TRP A 4 12.76 -13.83 6.92
CA TRP A 4 13.11 -15.10 6.24
C TRP A 4 11.99 -16.14 6.29
N TRP A 5 11.18 -16.15 7.36
CA TRP A 5 10.00 -17.01 7.45
C TRP A 5 8.89 -16.55 6.51
N GLN A 6 8.71 -15.24 6.34
CA GLN A 6 7.78 -14.64 5.39
C GLN A 6 8.15 -15.04 3.95
N ASP A 7 9.43 -14.90 3.59
CA ASP A 7 9.95 -15.23 2.26
C ASP A 7 9.76 -16.73 1.93
N LEU A 8 9.99 -17.61 2.91
CA LEU A 8 9.73 -19.05 2.78
C LEU A 8 8.24 -19.38 2.67
N THR A 9 7.38 -18.69 3.43
CA THR A 9 5.93 -18.88 3.30
C THR A 9 5.41 -18.39 1.96
N ASP A 10 5.95 -17.33 1.36
CA ASP A 10 5.54 -16.86 0.04
C ASP A 10 5.88 -17.85 -1.09
N LEU A 11 6.85 -18.74 -0.87
CA LEU A 11 7.19 -19.83 -1.78
C LEU A 11 6.21 -21.02 -1.70
N VAL A 12 5.59 -21.25 -0.54
CA VAL A 12 4.79 -22.46 -0.23
C VAL A 12 3.30 -22.16 -0.12
N LEU A 13 2.93 -20.99 0.39
CA LEU A 13 1.56 -20.54 0.59
C LEU A 13 1.10 -19.68 -0.60
N PRO A 14 -0.19 -19.73 -0.98
CA PRO A 14 -0.72 -18.87 -2.02
C PRO A 14 -0.58 -17.40 -1.60
N ALA A 15 0.02 -16.58 -2.45
CA ALA A 15 0.16 -15.14 -2.20
C ALA A 15 -1.16 -14.47 -1.79
N GLU A 16 -1.13 -13.62 -0.77
CA GLU A 16 -2.29 -12.86 -0.31
C GLU A 16 -2.21 -11.39 -0.75
N CYS A 17 -3.38 -10.78 -0.95
CA CYS A 17 -3.45 -9.38 -1.37
C CYS A 17 -2.97 -8.48 -0.24
N GLY A 18 -1.90 -7.71 -0.47
CA GLY A 18 -1.30 -6.84 0.56
C GLY A 18 -2.24 -5.76 1.15
N GLY A 19 -3.36 -5.51 0.48
CA GLY A 19 -4.44 -4.62 0.94
C GLY A 19 -5.52 -5.32 1.76
N CYS A 20 -6.30 -6.21 1.14
CA CYS A 20 -7.48 -6.82 1.76
C CYS A 20 -7.31 -8.28 2.23
N GLY A 21 -6.13 -8.90 2.03
CA GLY A 21 -5.87 -10.29 2.43
C GLY A 21 -6.51 -11.37 1.55
N ARG A 22 -7.12 -11.01 0.41
CA ARG A 22 -7.69 -12.02 -0.51
C ARG A 22 -6.59 -12.99 -1.01
N PRO A 23 -6.79 -14.32 -0.96
CA PRO A 23 -5.78 -15.28 -1.37
C PRO A 23 -5.60 -15.31 -2.90
N ARG A 24 -4.47 -15.88 -3.32
CA ARG A 24 -4.05 -16.13 -4.73
C ARG A 24 -3.76 -14.88 -5.57
N THR A 25 -3.48 -13.74 -4.94
CA THR A 25 -3.10 -12.51 -5.67
C THR A 25 -2.32 -11.58 -4.77
N VAL A 26 -1.20 -11.03 -5.24
CA VAL A 26 -0.42 -10.03 -4.48
C VAL A 26 -1.14 -8.68 -4.40
N LEU A 27 -1.91 -8.33 -5.43
CA LEU A 27 -2.72 -7.10 -5.50
C LEU A 27 -3.98 -7.34 -6.32
N CYS A 28 -5.12 -7.46 -5.64
CA CYS A 28 -6.40 -7.69 -6.32
C CYS A 28 -6.90 -6.45 -7.08
N PRO A 29 -7.79 -6.60 -8.09
CA PRO A 29 -8.32 -5.48 -8.87
C PRO A 29 -9.01 -4.39 -8.04
N LYS A 30 -9.72 -4.77 -6.96
CA LYS A 30 -10.36 -3.81 -6.04
C LYS A 30 -9.32 -2.92 -5.36
N CYS A 31 -8.29 -3.51 -4.75
CA CYS A 31 -7.22 -2.77 -4.08
C CYS A 31 -6.38 -1.97 -5.08
N ARG A 32 -6.17 -2.48 -6.30
CA ARG A 32 -5.56 -1.71 -7.40
C ARG A 32 -6.37 -0.46 -7.72
N ALA A 33 -7.68 -0.61 -7.88
CA ALA A 33 -8.57 0.53 -8.14
C ALA A 33 -8.59 1.54 -6.99
N VAL A 34 -8.42 1.11 -5.73
CA VAL A 34 -8.27 2.05 -4.61
C VAL A 34 -6.98 2.88 -4.71
N LEU A 35 -5.87 2.29 -5.19
CA LEU A 35 -4.61 3.02 -5.39
C LEU A 35 -4.62 3.95 -6.61
N SER A 36 -5.25 3.52 -7.70
CA SER A 36 -5.20 4.22 -9.00
C SER A 36 -6.49 4.96 -9.37
N GLY A 37 -7.54 4.84 -8.55
CA GLY A 37 -8.89 5.33 -8.88
C GLY A 37 -9.09 6.82 -8.67
N THR A 38 -8.14 7.50 -8.00
CA THR A 38 -8.19 8.95 -7.78
C THR A 38 -6.94 9.61 -8.33
N ALA A 39 -7.12 10.69 -9.09
CA ALA A 39 -6.00 11.55 -9.45
C ALA A 39 -5.40 12.19 -8.18
N PRO A 40 -4.06 12.36 -8.10
CA PRO A 40 -3.45 13.09 -7.01
C PRO A 40 -4.07 14.47 -6.83
N SER A 41 -4.31 14.86 -5.58
CA SER A 41 -5.01 16.11 -5.24
C SER A 41 -4.28 16.88 -4.15
N ARG A 42 -4.47 18.20 -4.11
CA ARG A 42 -3.87 19.06 -3.09
C ARG A 42 -4.49 18.74 -1.73
N VAL A 43 -3.64 18.50 -0.73
CA VAL A 43 -4.05 18.24 0.65
C VAL A 43 -3.41 19.24 1.60
N ARG A 44 -4.15 19.64 2.64
CA ARG A 44 -3.66 20.55 3.68
C ARG A 44 -4.37 20.30 5.01
N PRO A 45 -3.69 20.43 6.16
CA PRO A 45 -4.35 20.49 7.46
C PRO A 45 -5.28 21.71 7.56
N VAL A 46 -6.23 21.67 8.50
CA VAL A 46 -7.10 22.80 8.81
C VAL A 46 -6.98 23.09 10.32
N PRO A 47 -6.43 24.27 10.72
CA PRO A 47 -5.88 25.32 9.87
C PRO A 47 -4.56 24.92 9.18
N GLU A 48 -4.21 25.57 8.06
CA GLU A 48 -2.96 25.34 7.32
C GLU A 48 -1.78 26.00 8.07
N PRO A 49 -0.73 25.26 8.47
CA PRO A 49 0.44 25.84 9.13
C PRO A 49 1.18 26.83 8.22
N CYS A 50 1.68 27.92 8.80
CA CYS A 50 2.51 28.87 8.07
C CYS A 50 3.79 28.18 7.55
N GLY A 51 4.14 28.44 6.29
CA GLY A 51 5.33 27.87 5.65
C GLY A 51 5.20 26.43 5.17
N LEU A 52 4.01 25.81 5.27
CA LEU A 52 3.79 24.49 4.67
C LEU A 52 3.91 24.58 3.13
N PRO A 53 4.79 23.78 2.48
CA PRO A 53 4.84 23.75 1.02
C PRO A 53 3.55 23.15 0.46
N VAL A 54 3.30 23.36 -0.84
CA VAL A 54 2.14 22.76 -1.50
C VAL A 54 2.26 21.23 -1.50
N VAL A 55 1.42 20.56 -0.71
CA VAL A 55 1.40 19.09 -0.60
C VAL A 55 0.31 18.51 -1.49
N HIS A 56 0.66 17.46 -2.25
CA HIS A 56 -0.29 16.62 -2.98
C HIS A 56 -0.26 15.19 -2.44
N ALA A 57 -1.41 14.54 -2.40
CA ALA A 57 -1.54 13.13 -2.05
C ALA A 57 -2.29 12.36 -3.13
N ALA A 58 -1.80 11.17 -3.45
CA ALA A 58 -2.44 10.26 -4.41
C ALA A 58 -3.65 9.52 -3.83
N ALA A 59 -3.65 9.28 -2.51
CA ALA A 59 -4.72 8.57 -1.81
C ALA A 59 -4.75 8.96 -0.32
N ARG A 60 -5.88 8.70 0.33
CA ARG A 60 -5.99 8.77 1.79
C ARG A 60 -5.21 7.62 2.42
N TYR A 61 -4.34 7.91 3.39
CA TYR A 61 -3.61 6.90 4.15
C TYR A 61 -4.52 6.22 5.19
N ALA A 62 -5.38 5.32 4.73
CA ALA A 62 -6.31 4.55 5.56
C ALA A 62 -6.50 3.14 4.98
N ASP A 63 -7.06 2.24 5.79
CA ASP A 63 -7.58 0.94 5.37
C ASP A 63 -6.63 0.16 4.44
N GLU A 64 -7.12 -0.27 3.27
CA GLU A 64 -6.34 -1.06 2.32
C GLU A 64 -5.13 -0.28 1.77
N VAL A 65 -5.21 1.04 1.59
CA VAL A 65 -4.06 1.87 1.14
C VAL A 65 -2.93 1.78 2.16
N ARG A 66 -3.28 1.96 3.44
CA ARG A 66 -2.31 1.83 4.54
C ARG A 66 -1.75 0.42 4.61
N ALA A 67 -2.60 -0.61 4.49
CA ALA A 67 -2.18 -2.00 4.55
C ALA A 67 -1.16 -2.34 3.45
N MET A 68 -1.42 -1.92 2.20
CA MET A 68 -0.52 -2.12 1.06
C MET A 68 0.80 -1.40 1.22
N LEU A 69 0.79 -0.13 1.66
CA LEU A 69 2.01 0.64 1.86
C LEU A 69 2.90 0.01 2.94
N LEU A 70 2.30 -0.45 4.05
CA LEU A 70 3.05 -1.15 5.09
C LEU A 70 3.51 -2.55 4.64
N ALA A 71 2.72 -3.24 3.82
CA ALA A 71 3.13 -4.53 3.25
C ALA A 71 4.39 -4.36 2.41
N HIS A 72 4.41 -3.35 1.55
CA HIS A 72 5.53 -3.07 0.66
C HIS A 72 6.76 -2.58 1.42
N LYS A 73 6.61 -1.53 2.25
CA LYS A 73 7.75 -0.85 2.88
C LYS A 73 8.36 -1.62 4.04
N GLU A 74 7.52 -2.26 4.85
CA GLU A 74 7.95 -2.79 6.15
C GLU A 74 7.90 -4.32 6.23
N ARG A 75 7.16 -4.99 5.34
CA ARG A 75 6.96 -6.45 5.36
C ARG A 75 7.49 -7.17 4.12
N GLY A 76 8.21 -6.47 3.23
CA GLY A 76 8.89 -7.12 2.11
C GLY A 76 7.98 -7.57 0.97
N ALA A 77 6.75 -7.07 0.87
CA ALA A 77 5.88 -7.35 -0.28
C ALA A 77 6.34 -6.58 -1.53
N LEU A 78 7.53 -6.91 -2.04
CA LEU A 78 8.20 -6.21 -3.14
C LEU A 78 7.44 -6.35 -4.47
N ALA A 79 6.75 -7.47 -4.67
CA ALA A 79 5.91 -7.73 -5.84
C ALA A 79 4.69 -6.78 -6.00
N LEU A 80 4.44 -5.89 -5.02
CA LEU A 80 3.44 -4.83 -5.13
C LEU A 80 3.85 -3.70 -6.09
N SER A 81 5.14 -3.57 -6.40
CA SER A 81 5.67 -2.59 -7.36
C SER A 81 6.43 -3.29 -8.49
N ALA A 82 6.46 -2.65 -9.66
CA ALA A 82 7.44 -3.01 -10.68
C ALA A 82 8.86 -2.61 -10.23
N PRO A 83 9.92 -3.26 -10.76
CA PRO A 83 11.32 -2.88 -10.54
C PRO A 83 11.63 -1.46 -11.02
#